data_AF-A0A7S1Z581-F1
#
_entry.id   AF-A0A7S1Z581-F1
#
_cell.length_a   1.000
_cell.length_b   1.000
_cell.length_c   1.000
_cell.angle_alpha   90.00
_cell.angle_beta   90.00
_cell.angle_gamma   90.00
#
_symmetry.space_group_name_H-M   'P 1'
#
loop_
_entity.id
_entity.type
_entity.pdbx_description
1 polymer ?
#
loop_
_entity_poly.entity_id
_entity_poly.type
_entity_poly.pdbx_seq_one_letter_code
_entity_poly.pdbx_strand_id
1 'polypeptide(L)'
;FNQDISGWDVSNVVDMRQTFERATSFNQNMCAWGPKAVSIPDAYQTNIMFSETACPVPVDQVEMTADPPQPLCVRCDCDACLEGWTATLDDASIRTAVAAWTADAAAATATYGAMSCWNTDAVTDMSFLFSGSGFFNEDISCWNTQSVTNMNNMFYRAGRFNQPLGTWDTGLVQDIGDMFRGTAFNQDISGWNVGSVTNMFRTFVSSDFNQDVSGWDVSSVVDMRQTFQRAASFNQNLCAWGEKVGSLASNYMTNHMFAETSCRVIQQQVDLEAGPPGPFCAQCGNMW
;
A
#
# COMPACT_ATOMS: atom_id res chain seq x y z
N PHE A 1 -8.64 -2.65 10.02
CA PHE A 1 -9.26 -3.86 9.43
C PHE A 1 -9.61 -3.52 7.99
N ASN A 2 -9.14 -4.29 7.01
CA ASN A 2 -9.34 -4.01 5.58
C ASN A 2 -9.35 -5.30 4.72
N GLN A 3 -9.91 -6.39 5.26
CA GLN A 3 -10.00 -7.67 4.55
C GLN A 3 -11.23 -7.66 3.64
N ASP A 4 -11.21 -8.47 2.56
CA ASP A 4 -12.38 -8.68 1.72
C ASP A 4 -13.48 -9.39 2.52
N ILE A 5 -14.60 -8.70 2.71
CA ILE A 5 -15.79 -9.19 3.41
C ILE A 5 -17.02 -9.20 2.51
N SER A 6 -16.85 -9.03 1.20
CA SER A 6 -17.95 -9.07 0.21
C SER A 6 -18.78 -10.35 0.30
N GLY A 7 -18.14 -11.46 0.69
CA GLY A 7 -18.76 -12.78 0.88
C GLY A 7 -19.62 -12.93 2.14
N TRP A 8 -19.60 -11.98 3.08
CA TRP A 8 -20.39 -12.08 4.31
C TRP A 8 -21.90 -12.11 4.02
N ASP A 9 -22.62 -12.87 4.83
CA ASP A 9 -24.08 -12.86 4.81
C ASP A 9 -24.61 -11.78 5.75
N VAL A 10 -25.12 -10.70 5.14
CA VAL A 10 -25.68 -9.55 5.87
C VAL A 10 -27.20 -9.52 5.83
N SER A 11 -27.87 -10.60 5.40
CA SER A 11 -29.33 -10.60 5.18
C SER A 11 -30.16 -10.36 6.45
N ASN A 12 -29.57 -10.58 7.63
CA ASN A 12 -30.22 -10.38 8.92
C ASN A 12 -29.75 -9.09 9.62
N VAL A 13 -28.88 -8.31 9.00
CA VAL A 13 -28.39 -7.06 9.57
C VAL A 13 -29.48 -6.00 9.44
N VAL A 14 -29.75 -5.30 10.53
CA VAL A 14 -30.80 -4.26 10.62
C VAL A 14 -30.24 -2.88 10.96
N ASP A 15 -28.96 -2.78 11.32
CA ASP A 15 -28.29 -1.54 11.69
C ASP A 15 -26.81 -1.66 11.32
N MET A 16 -26.31 -0.74 10.50
CA MET A 16 -24.92 -0.67 10.08
C MET A 16 -24.28 0.67 10.45
N ARG A 17 -24.91 1.46 11.33
CA ARG A 17 -24.37 2.75 11.77
C ARG A 17 -22.98 2.56 12.32
N GLN A 18 -22.07 3.42 11.88
CA GLN A 18 -20.69 3.48 12.38
C GLN A 18 -19.87 2.19 12.20
N THR A 19 -20.33 1.20 11.42
CA THR A 19 -19.66 -0.12 11.29
C THR A 19 -18.17 0.01 10.93
N PHE A 20 -17.83 0.96 10.06
CA PHE A 20 -16.46 1.26 9.66
C PHE A 20 -16.05 2.70 10.01
N GLU A 21 -16.80 3.39 10.87
CA GLU A 21 -16.44 4.74 11.27
C GLU A 21 -15.02 4.76 11.86
N ARG A 22 -14.18 5.65 11.34
CA ARG A 22 -12.77 5.83 11.75
C ARG A 22 -11.88 4.62 11.48
N ALA A 23 -12.34 3.66 10.69
CA ALA A 23 -11.48 2.65 10.11
C ALA A 23 -10.68 3.28 8.96
N THR A 24 -9.66 4.06 9.31
CA THR A 24 -8.89 4.93 8.38
C THR A 24 -8.21 4.18 7.23
N SER A 25 -8.05 2.86 7.33
CA SER A 25 -7.50 2.00 6.27
C SER A 25 -8.58 1.23 5.50
N PHE A 26 -9.86 1.34 5.86
CA PHE A 26 -10.94 0.59 5.23
C PHE A 26 -11.32 1.22 3.88
N ASN A 27 -11.16 0.47 2.80
CA ASN A 27 -11.46 0.91 1.42
C ASN A 27 -12.17 -0.17 0.58
N GLN A 28 -12.84 -1.12 1.23
CA GLN A 28 -13.48 -2.25 0.55
C GLN A 28 -14.77 -1.81 -0.17
N ASN A 29 -14.96 -2.31 -1.40
CA ASN A 29 -16.22 -2.19 -2.12
C ASN A 29 -17.26 -3.18 -1.53
N MET A 30 -18.39 -2.65 -1.04
CA MET A 30 -19.44 -3.45 -0.40
C MET A 30 -20.66 -3.68 -1.30
N CYS A 31 -20.53 -3.53 -2.62
CA CYS A 31 -21.64 -3.69 -3.56
C CYS A 31 -22.40 -5.02 -3.40
N ALA A 32 -21.65 -6.09 -3.13
CA ALA A 32 -22.20 -7.44 -2.96
C ALA A 32 -23.19 -7.56 -1.78
N TRP A 33 -23.17 -6.59 -0.85
CA TRP A 33 -24.08 -6.53 0.28
C TRP A 33 -25.43 -5.89 -0.08
N GLY A 34 -25.50 -5.08 -1.15
CA GLY A 34 -26.71 -4.36 -1.56
C GLY A 34 -27.95 -5.25 -1.69
N PRO A 35 -27.92 -6.32 -2.51
CA PRO A 35 -29.05 -7.26 -2.65
C PRO A 35 -29.41 -8.03 -1.37
N LYS A 36 -28.49 -8.07 -0.39
CA LYS A 36 -28.69 -8.73 0.91
C LYS A 36 -29.22 -7.76 1.98
N ALA A 37 -28.95 -6.47 1.83
CA ALA A 37 -29.25 -5.43 2.83
C ALA A 37 -30.56 -4.66 2.54
N VAL A 38 -31.43 -5.18 1.67
CA VAL A 38 -32.69 -4.56 1.22
C VAL A 38 -33.65 -4.23 2.38
N SER A 39 -33.48 -4.86 3.53
CA SER A 39 -34.29 -4.64 4.73
C SER A 39 -33.81 -3.50 5.64
N ILE A 40 -32.74 -2.78 5.28
CA ILE A 40 -32.18 -1.68 6.10
C ILE A 40 -32.72 -0.33 5.61
N PRO A 41 -33.56 0.39 6.39
CA PRO A 41 -34.02 1.73 6.06
C PRO A 41 -32.88 2.77 5.96
N ASP A 42 -32.88 3.51 4.86
CA ASP A 42 -31.71 4.15 4.26
C ASP A 42 -31.00 5.16 5.19
N ALA A 43 -31.62 6.30 5.53
CA ALA A 43 -30.86 7.46 6.03
C ALA A 43 -30.32 7.35 7.47
N TYR A 44 -30.99 6.62 8.38
CA TYR A 44 -30.56 6.57 9.78
C TYR A 44 -29.61 5.40 10.05
N GLN A 45 -29.86 4.22 9.46
CA GLN A 45 -29.17 2.97 9.82
C GLN A 45 -27.86 2.73 9.06
N THR A 46 -27.53 3.57 8.08
CA THR A 46 -26.21 3.59 7.42
C THR A 46 -25.49 4.93 7.60
N ASN A 47 -26.07 5.84 8.41
CA ASN A 47 -25.47 7.13 8.70
C ASN A 47 -24.05 6.95 9.24
N ILE A 48 -23.11 7.75 8.74
CA ILE A 48 -21.68 7.77 9.11
C ILE A 48 -20.96 6.41 9.06
N MET A 49 -21.50 5.40 8.37
CA MET A 49 -20.91 4.06 8.27
C MET A 49 -19.46 4.06 7.76
N PHE A 50 -19.13 4.96 6.82
CA PHE A 50 -17.79 5.12 6.24
C PHE A 50 -17.11 6.45 6.60
N SER A 51 -17.60 7.15 7.64
CA SER A 51 -17.00 8.40 8.10
C SER A 51 -15.55 8.17 8.54
N GLU A 52 -14.62 9.03 8.13
CA GLU A 52 -13.19 8.91 8.45
C GLU A 52 -12.55 7.57 8.01
N THR A 53 -13.09 6.93 6.97
CA THR A 53 -12.45 5.79 6.27
C THR A 53 -11.57 6.26 5.11
N ALA A 54 -10.82 5.34 4.49
CA ALA A 54 -10.08 5.60 3.25
C ALA A 54 -11.01 5.75 2.02
N CYS A 55 -12.32 5.61 2.20
CA CYS A 55 -13.33 5.79 1.15
C CYS A 55 -14.49 6.67 1.67
N PRO A 56 -14.25 7.98 1.88
CA PRO A 56 -15.23 8.87 2.50
C PRO A 56 -16.41 9.11 1.54
N VAL A 57 -17.54 8.48 1.83
CA VAL A 57 -18.81 8.75 1.14
C VAL A 57 -19.40 10.07 1.64
N PRO A 58 -19.80 11.01 0.77
CA PRO A 58 -20.54 12.20 1.19
C PRO A 58 -21.81 11.79 1.95
N VAL A 59 -22.04 12.39 3.12
CA VAL A 59 -23.18 12.09 4.01
C VAL A 59 -24.55 12.29 3.32
N ASP A 60 -24.56 12.99 2.20
CA ASP A 60 -25.74 13.36 1.43
C ASP A 60 -26.15 12.31 0.37
N GLN A 61 -25.39 11.22 0.19
CA GLN A 61 -25.70 10.13 -0.77
C GLN A 61 -26.05 8.81 -0.09
N VAL A 62 -27.04 8.83 0.80
CA VAL A 62 -27.55 7.61 1.46
C VAL A 62 -28.85 7.16 0.80
N GLU A 63 -28.74 6.30 -0.21
CA GLU A 63 -29.88 5.76 -0.96
C GLU A 63 -29.65 4.27 -1.27
N MET A 64 -30.07 3.40 -0.34
CA MET A 64 -29.91 1.94 -0.43
C MET A 64 -30.82 1.32 -1.51
N THR A 65 -31.84 2.06 -1.92
CA THR A 65 -32.74 1.68 -3.02
C THR A 65 -32.25 2.12 -4.40
N ALA A 66 -31.17 2.91 -4.49
CA ALA A 66 -30.54 3.29 -5.75
C ALA A 66 -29.89 2.08 -6.43
N ASP A 67 -29.70 2.16 -7.75
CA ASP A 67 -28.93 1.20 -8.53
C ASP A 67 -27.65 1.89 -9.07
N PRO A 68 -26.46 1.66 -8.47
CA PRO A 68 -26.19 0.69 -7.40
C PRO A 68 -26.39 1.26 -5.97
N PRO A 69 -26.77 0.43 -4.96
CA PRO A 69 -27.14 0.86 -3.60
C PRO A 69 -26.09 1.70 -2.83
N GLN A 70 -26.38 2.95 -2.48
CA GLN A 70 -25.46 3.81 -1.71
C GLN A 70 -25.78 3.77 -0.20
N PRO A 71 -24.78 3.74 0.72
CA PRO A 71 -23.34 3.93 0.52
C PRO A 71 -22.54 2.63 0.33
N LEU A 72 -23.20 1.46 0.28
CA LEU A 72 -22.53 0.15 0.15
C LEU A 72 -21.79 -0.01 -1.20
N CYS A 73 -22.40 0.54 -2.23
CA CYS A 73 -21.91 0.57 -3.59
C CYS A 73 -21.16 1.86 -3.90
N VAL A 74 -20.54 2.49 -2.90
CA VAL A 74 -19.47 3.41 -3.21
C VAL A 74 -18.34 2.59 -3.78
N ARG A 75 -18.26 2.68 -5.09
CA ARG A 75 -17.01 2.51 -5.79
C ARG A 75 -16.06 3.54 -5.19
N CYS A 76 -15.17 3.07 -4.32
CA CYS A 76 -13.85 3.65 -4.17
C CYS A 76 -13.08 3.54 -5.51
N ASP A 77 -13.72 3.01 -6.58
CA ASP A 77 -13.18 2.99 -7.92
C ASP A 77 -12.80 4.38 -8.36
N CYS A 78 -11.60 4.38 -8.89
CA CYS A 78 -11.00 5.36 -9.76
C CYS A 78 -11.89 5.73 -10.97
N ASP A 79 -13.04 5.07 -11.16
CA ASP A 79 -14.06 5.39 -12.14
C ASP A 79 -14.79 6.72 -11.86
N ALA A 80 -14.82 7.21 -10.61
CA ALA A 80 -15.34 8.55 -10.29
C ALA A 80 -14.49 9.69 -10.89
N CYS A 81 -13.27 9.38 -11.34
CA CYS A 81 -12.35 10.32 -11.98
C CYS A 81 -12.67 10.58 -13.46
N LEU A 82 -13.65 9.87 -14.04
CA LEU A 82 -13.96 9.90 -15.47
C LEU A 82 -14.81 11.09 -15.93
N GLU A 83 -15.27 11.95 -15.02
CA GLU A 83 -15.98 13.17 -15.41
C GLU A 83 -15.02 14.34 -15.64
N GLY A 84 -14.33 14.32 -16.79
CA GLY A 84 -13.91 15.57 -17.46
C GLY A 84 -12.42 15.94 -17.47
N TRP A 85 -11.52 15.11 -16.96
CA TRP A 85 -10.06 15.34 -17.06
C TRP A 85 -9.36 14.15 -17.71
N THR A 86 -8.99 14.31 -18.98
CA THR A 86 -8.56 13.21 -19.88
C THR A 86 -7.09 13.26 -20.28
N ALA A 87 -6.30 14.17 -19.70
CA ALA A 87 -4.88 14.26 -20.01
C ALA A 87 -4.11 13.15 -19.28
N THR A 88 -3.84 12.06 -19.99
CA THR A 88 -2.89 11.03 -19.54
C THR A 88 -1.54 11.66 -19.24
N LEU A 89 -1.03 11.41 -18.03
CA LEU A 89 0.31 11.79 -17.62
C LEU A 89 1.30 10.71 -18.08
N ASP A 90 2.39 11.16 -18.69
CA ASP A 90 3.61 10.42 -18.96
C ASP A 90 4.68 10.73 -17.89
N ASP A 91 5.86 10.11 -18.02
CA ASP A 91 6.97 10.27 -17.07
C ASP A 91 7.42 11.73 -16.86
N ALA A 92 7.27 12.59 -17.86
CA ALA A 92 7.68 13.99 -17.77
C ALA A 92 6.57 14.87 -17.17
N SER A 93 5.33 14.67 -17.60
CA SER A 93 4.18 15.44 -17.17
C SER A 93 3.76 15.10 -15.73
N ILE A 94 3.89 13.85 -15.27
CA ILE A 94 3.64 13.52 -13.86
C ILE A 94 4.61 14.25 -12.92
N ARG A 95 5.90 14.35 -13.29
CA ARG A 95 6.89 15.11 -12.50
C ARG A 95 6.53 16.59 -12.43
N THR A 96 6.04 17.15 -13.54
CA THR A 96 5.58 18.54 -13.60
C THR A 96 4.34 18.76 -12.72
N ALA A 97 3.36 17.84 -12.77
CA ALA A 97 2.16 17.90 -11.95
C ALA A 97 2.48 17.77 -10.46
N VAL A 98 3.36 16.84 -10.06
CA VAL A 98 3.81 16.67 -8.68
C VAL A 98 4.59 17.88 -8.18
N ALA A 99 5.46 18.47 -9.00
CA ALA A 99 6.18 19.69 -8.64
C ALA A 99 5.21 20.88 -8.42
N ALA A 100 4.20 21.02 -9.28
CA ALA A 100 3.16 22.02 -9.12
C ALA A 100 2.36 21.79 -7.84
N TRP A 101 1.97 20.54 -7.55
CA TRP A 101 1.24 20.18 -6.33
C TRP A 101 2.05 20.46 -5.07
N THR A 102 3.36 20.17 -5.09
CA THR A 102 4.26 20.44 -3.96
C THR A 102 4.45 21.94 -3.71
N ALA A 103 4.36 22.76 -4.77
CA ALA A 103 4.44 24.21 -4.65
C ALA A 103 3.13 24.83 -4.15
N ASP A 104 1.99 24.39 -4.70
CA ASP A 104 0.64 24.83 -4.33
C ASP A 104 -0.39 23.77 -4.75
N ALA A 105 -0.84 22.97 -3.78
CA ALA A 105 -1.80 21.89 -4.02
C ALA A 105 -3.15 22.39 -4.56
N ALA A 106 -3.60 23.58 -4.15
CA ALA A 106 -4.88 24.13 -4.61
C ALA A 106 -4.78 24.58 -6.08
N ALA A 107 -3.70 25.28 -6.44
CA ALA A 107 -3.45 25.68 -7.83
C ALA A 107 -3.21 24.47 -8.74
N ALA A 108 -2.48 23.46 -8.25
CA ALA A 108 -2.30 22.21 -8.98
C ALA A 108 -3.62 21.47 -9.18
N THR A 109 -4.49 21.41 -8.16
CA THR A 109 -5.82 20.80 -8.29
C THR A 109 -6.68 21.49 -9.34
N ALA A 110 -6.60 22.82 -9.45
CA ALA A 110 -7.27 23.57 -10.52
C ALA A 110 -6.69 23.29 -11.93
N THR A 111 -5.43 22.85 -12.01
CA THR A 111 -4.67 22.66 -13.27
C THR A 111 -4.50 21.20 -13.68
N TYR A 112 -4.69 20.25 -12.78
CA TYR A 112 -4.51 18.81 -13.02
C TYR A 112 -5.68 17.96 -12.49
N GLY A 113 -6.67 18.57 -11.84
CA GLY A 113 -7.69 17.85 -11.08
C GLY A 113 -7.14 17.29 -9.76
N ALA A 114 -7.99 16.57 -9.03
CA ALA A 114 -7.61 15.89 -7.80
C ALA A 114 -6.53 14.84 -8.08
N MET A 115 -5.50 14.76 -7.22
CA MET A 115 -4.36 13.85 -7.41
C MET A 115 -4.76 12.38 -7.43
N SER A 116 -5.77 11.99 -6.65
CA SER A 116 -6.35 10.65 -6.66
C SER A 116 -6.91 10.23 -8.02
N CYS A 117 -7.17 11.21 -8.90
CA CYS A 117 -7.79 11.04 -10.20
C CYS A 117 -6.88 11.28 -11.39
N TRP A 118 -5.57 11.39 -11.17
CA TRP A 118 -4.63 11.53 -12.26
C TRP A 118 -4.56 10.23 -13.08
N ASN A 119 -4.71 10.35 -14.40
CA ASN A 119 -4.48 9.22 -15.30
C ASN A 119 -2.98 8.98 -15.45
N THR A 120 -2.47 7.91 -14.83
CA THR A 120 -1.05 7.53 -14.86
C THR A 120 -0.74 6.36 -15.82
N ASP A 121 -1.64 6.02 -16.75
CA ASP A 121 -1.53 4.84 -17.61
C ASP A 121 -0.22 4.80 -18.44
N ALA A 122 0.29 5.98 -18.82
CA ALA A 122 1.50 6.13 -19.64
C ALA A 122 2.78 6.35 -18.80
N VAL A 123 2.70 6.28 -17.47
CA VAL A 123 3.86 6.41 -16.59
C VAL A 123 4.56 5.06 -16.47
N THR A 124 5.86 5.05 -16.76
CA THR A 124 6.72 3.88 -16.62
C THR A 124 7.76 4.05 -15.51
N ASP A 125 8.05 5.30 -15.10
CA ASP A 125 9.01 5.65 -14.07
C ASP A 125 8.41 6.60 -13.03
N MET A 126 8.09 6.06 -11.85
CA MET A 126 7.60 6.80 -10.69
C MET A 126 8.72 7.12 -9.69
N SER A 127 9.99 6.94 -10.06
CA SER A 127 11.11 7.20 -9.17
C SER A 127 11.16 8.65 -8.69
N PHE A 128 11.49 8.83 -7.42
CA PHE A 128 11.67 10.12 -6.74
C PHE A 128 10.45 11.07 -6.71
N LEU A 129 9.24 10.68 -7.17
CA LEU A 129 8.13 11.62 -7.32
C LEU A 129 7.83 12.42 -6.04
N PHE A 130 7.84 11.77 -4.88
CA PHE A 130 7.57 12.40 -3.58
C PHE A 130 8.78 12.37 -2.64
N SER A 131 9.99 12.21 -3.19
CA SER A 131 11.22 12.15 -2.42
C SER A 131 11.46 13.46 -1.66
N GLY A 132 11.56 13.37 -0.33
CA GLY A 132 11.77 14.50 0.58
C GLY A 132 10.50 15.27 0.94
N SER A 133 9.34 14.88 0.40
CA SER A 133 8.06 15.51 0.68
C SER A 133 7.52 15.10 2.05
N GLY A 134 8.12 15.62 3.13
CA GLY A 134 7.86 15.18 4.51
C GLY A 134 6.41 15.28 5.00
N PHE A 135 5.58 16.10 4.35
CA PHE A 135 4.16 16.26 4.66
C PHE A 135 3.22 15.51 3.70
N PHE A 136 3.74 14.88 2.65
CA PHE A 136 2.94 14.19 1.66
C PHE A 136 2.24 12.98 2.26
N ASN A 137 0.92 12.92 2.11
CA ASN A 137 0.08 11.80 2.50
C ASN A 137 -1.26 11.82 1.73
N GLU A 138 -1.25 12.27 0.47
CA GLU A 138 -2.45 12.30 -0.36
C GLU A 138 -2.80 10.91 -0.87
N ASP A 139 -4.09 10.64 -1.02
CA ASP A 139 -4.57 9.37 -1.56
C ASP A 139 -4.20 9.23 -3.05
N ILE A 140 -3.44 8.18 -3.33
CA ILE A 140 -2.98 7.75 -4.66
C ILE A 140 -3.25 6.26 -4.88
N SER A 141 -4.13 5.67 -4.07
CA SER A 141 -4.54 4.26 -4.18
C SER A 141 -5.14 3.91 -5.55
N CYS A 142 -5.60 4.94 -6.25
CA CYS A 142 -6.22 4.86 -7.58
C CYS A 142 -5.30 5.02 -8.78
N TRP A 143 -4.01 5.26 -8.55
CA TRP A 143 -3.06 5.35 -9.67
C TRP A 143 -2.91 4.00 -10.37
N ASN A 144 -2.92 4.04 -11.70
CA ASN A 144 -2.60 2.88 -12.50
C ASN A 144 -1.08 2.69 -12.56
N THR A 145 -0.61 1.55 -12.06
CA THR A 145 0.82 1.20 -12.03
C THR A 145 1.19 0.04 -12.96
N GLN A 146 0.27 -0.47 -13.77
CA GLN A 146 0.49 -1.66 -14.62
C GLN A 146 1.69 -1.51 -15.58
N SER A 147 2.00 -0.28 -15.99
CA SER A 147 3.10 0.06 -16.91
C SER A 147 4.41 0.42 -16.19
N VAL A 148 4.38 0.54 -14.87
CA VAL A 148 5.50 1.07 -14.08
C VAL A 148 6.57 -0.01 -13.89
N THR A 149 7.82 0.38 -14.17
CA THR A 149 8.99 -0.48 -14.03
C THR A 149 9.94 0.00 -12.93
N ASN A 150 9.86 1.26 -12.53
CA ASN A 150 10.76 1.87 -11.54
C ASN A 150 9.98 2.70 -10.51
N MET A 151 10.12 2.36 -9.23
CA MET A 151 9.56 3.08 -8.07
C MET A 151 10.64 3.49 -7.05
N ASN A 152 11.91 3.47 -7.48
CA ASN A 152 13.06 3.79 -6.65
C ASN A 152 12.91 5.17 -5.98
N ASN A 153 13.15 5.24 -4.66
CA ASN A 153 13.05 6.47 -3.87
C ASN A 153 11.70 7.22 -3.95
N MET A 154 10.61 6.63 -4.46
CA MET A 154 9.34 7.34 -4.71
C MET A 154 8.83 8.12 -3.48
N PHE A 155 8.91 7.52 -2.29
CA PHE A 155 8.51 8.14 -1.02
C PHE A 155 9.68 8.33 -0.05
N TYR A 156 10.93 8.37 -0.54
CA TYR A 156 12.11 8.52 0.31
C TYR A 156 11.97 9.75 1.22
N ARG A 157 11.97 9.56 2.55
CA ARG A 157 11.77 10.61 3.57
C ARG A 157 10.42 11.36 3.48
N ALA A 158 9.39 10.78 2.87
CA ALA A 158 8.01 11.25 2.99
C ALA A 158 7.44 10.85 4.36
N GLY A 159 7.89 11.54 5.42
CA GLY A 159 7.75 11.09 6.81
C GLY A 159 6.31 10.82 7.29
N ARG A 160 5.29 11.41 6.66
CA ARG A 160 3.87 11.19 7.00
C ARG A 160 3.16 10.20 6.10
N PHE A 161 3.80 9.73 5.03
CA PHE A 161 3.15 8.91 4.02
C PHE A 161 2.76 7.53 4.59
N ASN A 162 1.47 7.20 4.53
CA ASN A 162 0.89 5.95 5.00
C ASN A 162 -0.45 5.62 4.31
N GLN A 163 -0.55 5.87 3.00
CA GLN A 163 -1.76 5.61 2.22
C GLN A 163 -1.84 4.17 1.71
N PRO A 164 -3.04 3.61 1.49
CA PRO A 164 -3.19 2.22 1.05
C PRO A 164 -2.71 2.07 -0.41
N LEU A 165 -1.76 1.16 -0.63
CA LEU A 165 -1.18 0.86 -1.95
C LEU A 165 -1.38 -0.60 -2.38
N GLY A 166 -2.18 -1.37 -1.64
CA GLY A 166 -2.35 -2.81 -1.90
C GLY A 166 -3.02 -3.14 -3.25
N THR A 167 -3.66 -2.16 -3.88
CA THR A 167 -4.32 -2.28 -5.20
C THR A 167 -3.39 -2.05 -6.39
N TRP A 168 -2.16 -1.59 -6.15
CA TRP A 168 -1.20 -1.32 -7.22
C TRP A 168 -0.76 -2.61 -7.90
N ASP A 169 -0.78 -2.62 -9.23
CA ASP A 169 -0.13 -3.67 -10.02
C ASP A 169 1.37 -3.41 -10.06
N THR A 170 2.14 -4.27 -9.40
CA THR A 170 3.61 -4.19 -9.35
C THR A 170 4.30 -5.23 -10.24
N GLY A 171 3.56 -5.95 -11.10
CA GLY A 171 4.08 -7.10 -11.83
C GLY A 171 5.25 -6.81 -12.78
N LEU A 172 5.38 -5.56 -13.25
CA LEU A 172 6.48 -5.11 -14.10
C LEU A 172 7.59 -4.35 -13.34
N VAL A 173 7.39 -4.06 -12.05
CA VAL A 173 8.31 -3.26 -11.25
C VAL A 173 9.61 -4.03 -11.01
N GLN A 174 10.74 -3.39 -11.31
CA GLN A 174 12.08 -3.96 -11.18
C GLN A 174 12.86 -3.35 -10.01
N ASP A 175 12.57 -2.12 -9.62
CA ASP A 175 13.31 -1.38 -8.59
C ASP A 175 12.36 -0.69 -7.60
N ILE A 176 12.45 -1.11 -6.32
CA ILE A 176 11.76 -0.50 -5.16
C ILE A 176 12.77 -0.04 -4.09
N GLY A 177 14.02 0.19 -4.48
CA GLY A 177 15.10 0.61 -3.60
C GLY A 177 14.81 1.97 -2.94
N ASP A 178 15.10 2.07 -1.65
CA ASP A 178 14.85 3.24 -0.78
C ASP A 178 13.39 3.78 -0.81
N MET A 179 12.44 3.07 -1.44
CA MET A 179 11.08 3.58 -1.75
C MET A 179 10.34 4.12 -0.53
N PHE A 180 10.38 3.43 0.60
CA PHE A 180 9.69 3.78 1.85
C PHE A 180 10.64 4.17 2.99
N ARG A 181 11.91 4.44 2.68
CA ARG A 181 12.89 4.74 3.73
C ARG A 181 12.55 6.04 4.45
N GLY A 182 12.42 5.97 5.77
CA GLY A 182 12.08 7.12 6.62
C GLY A 182 10.64 7.59 6.49
N THR A 183 9.69 6.69 6.20
CA THR A 183 8.25 6.96 6.11
C THR A 183 7.48 6.36 7.30
N ALA A 184 6.27 6.86 7.56
CA ALA A 184 5.33 6.24 8.50
C ALA A 184 4.54 5.07 7.86
N PHE A 185 4.99 4.56 6.71
CA PHE A 185 4.24 3.60 5.91
C PHE A 185 4.13 2.24 6.62
N ASN A 186 2.90 1.79 6.82
CA ASN A 186 2.59 0.49 7.42
C ASN A 186 1.25 -0.07 6.89
N GLN A 187 0.95 0.16 5.61
CA GLN A 187 -0.23 -0.41 4.95
C GLN A 187 0.08 -1.78 4.35
N ASP A 188 -0.95 -2.63 4.26
CA ASP A 188 -0.85 -3.97 3.70
C ASP A 188 -0.48 -3.95 2.20
N ILE A 189 0.62 -4.61 1.88
CA ILE A 189 1.15 -4.81 0.52
C ILE A 189 1.50 -6.30 0.28
N SER A 190 0.94 -7.20 1.10
CA SER A 190 1.13 -8.65 0.97
C SER A 190 0.73 -9.17 -0.41
N GLY A 191 -0.23 -8.49 -1.08
CA GLY A 191 -0.71 -8.80 -2.42
C GLY A 191 0.16 -8.32 -3.58
N TRP A 192 1.22 -7.54 -3.34
CA TRP A 192 2.11 -7.09 -4.41
C TRP A 192 2.80 -8.26 -5.12
N ASN A 193 2.81 -8.22 -6.45
CA ASN A 193 3.60 -9.13 -7.26
C ASN A 193 5.03 -8.58 -7.40
N VAL A 194 5.97 -9.13 -6.63
CA VAL A 194 7.38 -8.71 -6.65
C VAL A 194 8.30 -9.64 -7.45
N GLY A 195 7.73 -10.57 -8.24
CA GLY A 195 8.51 -11.57 -8.99
C GLY A 195 9.47 -10.99 -10.03
N SER A 196 9.24 -9.75 -10.47
CA SER A 196 10.13 -9.00 -11.39
C SER A 196 11.13 -8.09 -10.67
N VAL A 197 10.99 -7.91 -9.35
CA VAL A 197 11.83 -6.99 -8.58
C VAL A 197 13.23 -7.57 -8.46
N THR A 198 14.22 -6.74 -8.82
CA THR A 198 15.64 -7.07 -8.72
C THR A 198 16.32 -6.26 -7.61
N ASN A 199 15.80 -5.10 -7.25
CA ASN A 199 16.41 -4.20 -6.25
C ASN A 199 15.45 -3.87 -5.10
N MET A 200 15.80 -4.33 -3.89
CA MET A 200 15.11 -4.04 -2.61
C MET A 200 16.05 -3.33 -1.62
N PHE A 201 17.10 -2.69 -2.13
CA PHE A 201 18.09 -1.98 -1.32
C PHE A 201 17.40 -0.94 -0.44
N ARG A 202 17.52 -1.07 0.89
CA ARG A 202 17.03 -0.08 1.87
C ARG A 202 15.53 0.26 1.82
N THR A 203 14.69 -0.55 1.16
CA THR A 203 13.27 -0.19 0.88
C THR A 203 12.50 0.32 2.11
N PHE A 204 12.64 -0.32 3.27
CA PHE A 204 11.91 0.00 4.50
C PHE A 204 12.79 0.56 5.63
N VAL A 205 13.98 1.09 5.31
CA VAL A 205 14.91 1.58 6.35
C VAL A 205 14.28 2.68 7.19
N SER A 206 14.31 2.53 8.52
CA SER A 206 13.72 3.52 9.44
C SER A 206 12.26 3.86 9.14
N SER A 207 11.50 2.91 8.59
CA SER A 207 10.05 3.02 8.42
C SER A 207 9.30 2.37 9.57
N ASP A 208 8.00 2.67 9.69
CA ASP A 208 7.09 2.01 10.65
C ASP A 208 6.56 0.65 10.14
N PHE A 209 7.04 0.19 8.98
CA PHE A 209 6.52 -0.99 8.29
C PHE A 209 6.64 -2.26 9.14
N ASN A 210 5.52 -2.98 9.27
CA ASN A 210 5.44 -4.27 9.97
C ASN A 210 4.33 -5.18 9.41
N GLN A 211 4.10 -5.16 8.10
CA GLN A 211 3.12 -6.04 7.46
C GLN A 211 3.77 -7.35 7.00
N ASP A 212 3.00 -8.44 7.03
CA ASP A 212 3.46 -9.75 6.59
C ASP A 212 3.67 -9.78 5.07
N VAL A 213 4.92 -9.92 4.65
CA VAL A 213 5.35 -10.04 3.25
C VAL A 213 6.01 -11.39 2.97
N SER A 214 5.79 -12.38 3.84
CA SER A 214 6.36 -13.73 3.69
C SER A 214 5.94 -14.43 2.40
N GLY A 215 4.79 -14.04 1.82
CA GLY A 215 4.26 -14.57 0.56
C GLY A 215 4.91 -14.03 -0.72
N TRP A 216 5.76 -13.01 -0.63
CA TRP A 216 6.44 -12.43 -1.79
C TRP A 216 7.42 -13.42 -2.46
N ASP A 217 7.37 -13.50 -3.79
CA ASP A 217 8.35 -14.27 -4.56
C ASP A 217 9.60 -13.43 -4.84
N VAL A 218 10.61 -13.60 -3.99
CA VAL A 218 11.86 -12.81 -4.03
C VAL A 218 12.97 -13.47 -4.84
N SER A 219 12.66 -14.49 -5.66
CA SER A 219 13.68 -15.26 -6.41
C SER A 219 14.50 -14.44 -7.41
N SER A 220 13.97 -13.31 -7.87
CA SER A 220 14.62 -12.42 -8.84
C SER A 220 15.46 -11.31 -8.19
N VAL A 221 15.36 -11.13 -6.88
CA VAL A 221 15.96 -9.99 -6.17
C VAL A 221 17.47 -10.19 -6.05
N VAL A 222 18.28 -9.27 -6.56
CA VAL A 222 19.75 -9.36 -6.47
C VAL A 222 20.37 -8.53 -5.32
N ASP A 223 19.63 -7.56 -4.79
CA ASP A 223 20.08 -6.70 -3.69
C ASP A 223 19.00 -6.50 -2.63
N MET A 224 19.23 -7.05 -1.43
CA MET A 224 18.39 -6.94 -0.24
C MET A 224 19.14 -6.26 0.92
N ARG A 225 20.24 -5.56 0.63
CA ARG A 225 21.03 -4.94 1.70
C ARG A 225 20.16 -3.94 2.42
N GLN A 226 20.18 -4.02 3.75
CA GLN A 226 19.54 -3.06 4.65
C GLN A 226 18.02 -2.94 4.47
N THR A 227 17.31 -3.85 3.77
CA THR A 227 15.87 -3.67 3.43
C THR A 227 15.02 -3.25 4.61
N PHE A 228 15.17 -3.87 5.79
CA PHE A 228 14.42 -3.53 7.02
C PHE A 228 15.29 -2.85 8.08
N GLN A 229 16.51 -2.40 7.76
CA GLN A 229 17.41 -1.85 8.77
C GLN A 229 16.73 -0.69 9.52
N ARG A 230 16.74 -0.72 10.85
CA ARG A 230 16.12 0.29 11.72
C ARG A 230 14.61 0.44 11.57
N ALA A 231 13.91 -0.47 10.87
CA ALA A 231 12.47 -0.60 10.99
C ALA A 231 12.17 -1.24 12.37
N ALA A 232 12.14 -0.41 13.41
CA ALA A 232 12.23 -0.86 14.80
C ALA A 232 11.10 -1.83 15.17
N SER A 233 9.90 -1.64 14.62
CA SER A 233 8.73 -2.49 14.87
C SER A 233 8.72 -3.77 14.04
N PHE A 234 9.56 -3.89 13.00
CA PHE A 234 9.52 -5.01 12.07
C PHE A 234 9.85 -6.32 12.78
N ASN A 235 8.89 -7.24 12.78
CA ASN A 235 8.98 -8.54 13.45
C ASN A 235 8.29 -9.67 12.68
N GLN A 236 8.29 -9.63 11.35
CA GLN A 236 7.65 -10.66 10.52
C GLN A 236 8.58 -11.85 10.27
N ASN A 237 8.00 -13.05 10.15
CA ASN A 237 8.72 -14.27 9.82
C ASN A 237 8.84 -14.41 8.30
N LEU A 238 10.07 -14.35 7.78
CA LEU A 238 10.34 -14.42 6.34
C LEU A 238 11.01 -15.73 5.92
N CYS A 239 10.84 -16.83 6.68
CA CYS A 239 11.46 -18.13 6.39
C CYS A 239 11.35 -18.55 4.91
N ALA A 240 10.18 -18.33 4.31
CA ALA A 240 9.89 -18.69 2.93
C ALA A 240 10.82 -18.00 1.92
N TRP A 241 11.34 -16.80 2.23
CA TRP A 241 12.29 -16.10 1.38
C TRP A 241 13.62 -16.84 1.28
N GLY A 242 14.05 -17.51 2.35
CA GLY A 242 15.30 -18.29 2.38
C GLY A 242 15.36 -19.38 1.31
N GLU A 243 14.23 -20.03 1.01
CA GLU A 243 14.14 -21.06 -0.04
C GLU A 243 14.26 -20.47 -1.46
N LYS A 244 13.88 -19.19 -1.63
CA LYS A 244 13.85 -18.49 -2.91
C LYS A 244 15.18 -17.83 -3.28
N VAL A 245 15.97 -17.42 -2.28
CA VAL A 245 17.22 -16.68 -2.47
C VAL A 245 18.48 -17.55 -2.45
N GLY A 246 18.35 -18.87 -2.67
CA GLY A 246 19.43 -19.85 -2.49
C GLY A 246 20.74 -19.56 -3.22
N SER A 247 20.75 -18.80 -4.32
CA SER A 247 21.95 -18.35 -5.04
C SER A 247 22.50 -16.98 -4.60
N LEU A 248 21.75 -16.22 -3.81
CA LEU A 248 22.04 -14.85 -3.36
C LEU A 248 22.54 -14.82 -1.91
N ALA A 249 22.58 -15.97 -1.26
CA ALA A 249 23.07 -16.19 0.11
C ALA A 249 24.58 -15.93 0.27
N SER A 250 25.15 -14.96 -0.43
CA SER A 250 26.38 -14.33 0.02
C SER A 250 26.01 -13.25 1.05
N ASN A 251 26.77 -13.17 2.15
CA ASN A 251 26.60 -12.15 3.18
C ASN A 251 26.60 -10.70 2.65
N TYR A 252 27.05 -10.48 1.41
CA TYR A 252 27.07 -9.16 0.80
C TYR A 252 25.68 -8.69 0.36
N MET A 253 24.85 -9.55 -0.24
CA MET A 253 23.56 -9.14 -0.85
C MET A 253 22.45 -8.95 0.18
N THR A 254 22.59 -9.49 1.39
CA THR A 254 21.63 -9.40 2.49
C THR A 254 22.19 -8.62 3.69
N ASN A 255 23.31 -7.92 3.50
CA ASN A 255 24.02 -7.27 4.59
C ASN A 255 23.12 -6.29 5.36
N HIS A 256 23.13 -6.39 6.70
CA HIS A 256 22.37 -5.56 7.62
C HIS A 256 20.85 -5.52 7.36
N MET A 257 20.29 -6.46 6.61
CA MET A 257 18.86 -6.47 6.25
C MET A 257 17.93 -6.29 7.46
N PHE A 258 18.20 -6.97 8.57
CA PHE A 258 17.41 -6.92 9.81
C PHE A 258 18.09 -6.16 10.96
N ALA A 259 19.17 -5.42 10.68
CA ALA A 259 19.89 -4.70 11.73
C ALA A 259 18.98 -3.68 12.42
N GLU A 260 18.95 -3.66 13.75
CA GLU A 260 18.14 -2.73 14.54
C GLU A 260 16.61 -2.87 14.32
N THR A 261 16.14 -4.08 13.99
CA THR A 261 14.71 -4.44 13.97
C THR A 261 14.29 -5.14 15.28
N SER A 262 13.00 -5.38 15.46
CA SER A 262 12.49 -6.19 16.58
C SER A 262 12.71 -7.69 16.40
N CYS A 263 13.19 -8.14 15.23
CA CYS A 263 13.67 -9.51 15.05
C CYS A 263 14.95 -9.74 15.86
N ARG A 264 14.87 -10.55 16.93
CA ARG A 264 16.07 -11.00 17.66
C ARG A 264 16.82 -12.03 16.82
N VAL A 265 17.76 -11.57 16.01
CA VAL A 265 18.77 -12.44 15.40
C VAL A 265 19.65 -12.98 16.53
N ILE A 266 19.58 -14.28 16.81
CA ILE A 266 20.46 -14.91 17.80
C ILE A 266 21.89 -14.66 17.31
N GLN A 267 22.68 -13.92 18.09
CA GLN A 267 24.08 -13.59 17.78
C GLN A 267 24.98 -14.83 17.88
N GLN A 268 24.85 -15.77 16.97
CA GLN A 268 25.91 -16.71 16.62
C GLN A 268 25.95 -16.83 15.10
N GLN A 269 27.17 -16.96 14.58
CA GLN A 269 27.54 -16.88 13.16
C GLN A 269 26.44 -17.40 12.23
N VAL A 270 26.10 -16.58 11.24
CA VAL A 270 25.20 -16.93 10.14
C VAL A 270 25.85 -18.09 9.38
N ASP A 271 25.54 -19.30 9.80
CA ASP A 271 25.85 -20.51 9.05
C ASP A 271 24.80 -20.63 7.95
N LEU A 272 25.20 -20.28 6.72
CA LEU A 272 24.35 -20.33 5.54
C LEU A 272 24.19 -21.78 5.02
N GLU A 273 24.85 -22.77 5.63
CA GLU A 273 24.80 -24.18 5.22
C GLU A 273 24.10 -25.10 6.23
N ALA A 274 23.77 -24.63 7.43
CA ALA A 274 22.95 -25.36 8.40
C ALA A 274 21.51 -24.83 8.40
N GLY A 275 20.56 -25.59 7.84
CA GLY A 275 19.16 -25.16 7.74
C GLY A 275 18.56 -24.70 9.07
N PRO A 276 17.72 -23.64 9.09
CA PRO A 276 17.12 -22.93 7.96
C PRO A 276 17.94 -21.71 7.45
N PRO A 277 17.75 -21.23 6.21
CA PRO A 277 18.72 -20.39 5.50
C PRO A 277 18.70 -18.94 6.01
N GLY A 278 19.71 -18.55 6.79
CA GLY A 278 20.01 -17.16 7.08
C GLY A 278 18.98 -16.40 7.95
N PRO A 279 19.14 -15.06 8.09
CA PRO A 279 18.40 -14.25 9.08
C PRO A 279 16.90 -14.14 8.78
N PHE A 280 16.44 -14.67 7.65
CA PHE A 280 15.04 -14.75 7.24
C PHE A 280 14.21 -15.62 8.20
N CYS A 281 14.85 -16.60 8.84
CA CYS A 281 14.21 -17.60 9.69
C CYS A 281 14.32 -17.30 11.19
N ALA A 282 14.38 -16.02 11.57
CA ALA A 282 14.41 -15.64 12.98
C ALA A 282 13.02 -15.81 13.63
N GLN A 283 12.99 -16.26 14.89
CA GLN A 283 11.80 -16.17 15.73
C GLN A 283 11.54 -14.70 16.06
N CYS A 284 10.90 -13.99 15.14
CA CYS A 284 10.41 -12.64 15.36
C CYS A 284 9.07 -12.75 16.11
N GLY A 285 9.11 -12.98 17.43
CA GLY A 285 7.89 -13.13 18.23
C GLY A 285 8.13 -13.40 19.72
N ASN A 286 7.71 -12.43 20.54
CA ASN A 286 7.43 -12.44 21.98
C ASN A 286 8.17 -13.47 22.87
N MET A 287 9.21 -12.99 23.57
CA MET A 287 9.51 -13.44 24.92
C MET A 287 9.07 -12.35 25.90
N TRP A 288 7.84 -12.52 26.40
CA TRP A 288 7.17 -11.82 27.51
C TRP A 288 6.55 -10.46 27.22
#